data_AF-A0A7K0N2V4-F1
#
_entry.id   AF-A0A7K0N2V4-F1
#
_cell.length_a   1.000
_cell.length_b   1.000
_cell.length_c   1.000
_cell.angle_alpha   90.00
_cell.angle_beta   90.00
_cell.angle_gamma   90.00
#
_symmetry.space_group_name_H-M   'P 1'
#
loop_
_entity.id
_entity.type
_entity.pdbx_description
1 polymer ?
#
loop_
_entity_poly.entity_id
_entity_poly.type
_entity_poly.pdbx_seq_one_letter_code
_entity_poly.pdbx_strand_id
1 'polypeptide(L)'
;MLILLPPSEKKKETTSPAPAISVYSGVLYQALDWPSLSASAKKRASSSVVIISAKYGAITPDTRIETYKEKINNKVMGPPVAKVLDVIKTDLIIDCRSSTYKTVWSAPLDKTV
;
A
#
# COMPACT_ATOMS: atom_id res chain seq x y z
N MET A 1 9.70 9.18 6.67
CA MET A 1 8.22 9.13 6.75
C MET A 1 7.73 8.00 5.87
N LEU A 2 6.78 7.21 6.36
CA LEU A 2 6.12 6.12 5.67
C LEU A 2 4.63 6.42 5.59
N ILE A 3 3.99 6.15 4.44
CA ILE A 3 2.57 6.30 4.21
C ILE A 3 2.02 4.91 3.89
N LEU A 4 1.06 4.44 4.68
CA LEU A 4 0.44 3.13 4.49
C LEU A 4 -0.91 3.29 3.79
N LEU A 5 -1.03 2.69 2.61
CA LEU A 5 -2.29 2.60 1.89
C LEU A 5 -2.89 1.19 2.05
N PRO A 6 -4.22 1.08 2.23
CA PRO A 6 -4.89 -0.21 2.29
C PRO A 6 -4.95 -0.86 0.90
N PRO A 7 -5.17 -2.19 0.83
CA PRO A 7 -5.55 -2.80 -0.43
C PRO A 7 -6.87 -2.19 -0.88
N SER A 8 -7.02 -1.93 -2.18
CA SER A 8 -8.31 -1.50 -2.69
C SER A 8 -9.27 -2.68 -2.88
N GLU A 9 -10.52 -2.47 -2.45
CA GLU A 9 -11.63 -3.34 -2.81
C GLU A 9 -11.83 -3.39 -4.33
N LYS A 10 -11.68 -2.25 -5.00
CA LYS A 10 -11.82 -2.12 -6.46
C LYS A 10 -10.46 -2.10 -7.13
N LYS A 11 -10.25 -3.03 -8.07
CA LYS A 11 -9.02 -3.14 -8.85
C LYS A 11 -9.38 -3.04 -10.32
N LYS A 12 -8.58 -2.31 -11.09
CA LYS A 12 -8.72 -2.26 -12.55
C LYS A 12 -8.23 -3.57 -13.14
N GLU A 13 -8.95 -4.08 -14.13
CA GLU A 13 -8.54 -5.25 -14.88
C GLU A 13 -7.21 -4.99 -15.61
N THR A 14 -6.34 -6.00 -15.65
CA THR A 14 -5.00 -5.90 -16.24
C THR A 14 -4.80 -7.03 -17.26
N THR A 15 -4.28 -6.70 -18.44
CA THR A 15 -3.88 -7.69 -19.45
C THR A 15 -2.42 -8.14 -19.30
N SER A 16 -1.62 -7.40 -18.53
CA SER A 16 -0.24 -7.71 -18.15
C SER A 16 0.10 -6.99 -16.83
N PRO A 17 1.19 -7.37 -16.12
CA PRO A 17 1.57 -6.71 -14.87
C PRO A 17 1.75 -5.19 -15.01
N ALA A 18 0.92 -4.44 -14.28
CA ALA A 18 0.89 -2.98 -14.27
C ALA A 18 1.30 -2.43 -12.89
N PRO A 19 1.80 -1.19 -12.78
CA PRO A 19 2.15 -0.60 -11.49
C PRO A 19 0.98 -0.67 -10.50
N ALA A 20 1.24 -1.07 -9.25
CA ALA A 20 0.23 -1.22 -8.21
C ALA A 20 -0.67 0.01 -8.07
N ILE A 21 -0.07 1.20 -8.18
CA ILE A 21 -0.80 2.47 -8.10
C ILE A 21 -1.80 2.70 -9.24
N SER A 22 -1.60 2.04 -10.39
CA SER A 22 -2.55 2.07 -11.51
C SER A 22 -3.65 1.00 -11.41
N VAL A 23 -3.40 -0.07 -10.66
CA VAL A 23 -4.32 -1.20 -10.49
C VAL A 23 -5.33 -0.92 -9.39
N TYR A 24 -4.87 -0.44 -8.22
CA TYR A 24 -5.76 -0.11 -7.12
C TYR A 24 -6.53 1.20 -7.38
N SER A 25 -7.78 1.26 -6.91
CA SER A 25 -8.66 2.42 -7.10
C SER A 25 -9.44 2.77 -5.83
N GLY A 26 -10.33 3.75 -5.87
CA GLY A 26 -11.12 4.18 -4.70
C GLY A 26 -10.61 5.48 -4.08
N VAL A 27 -11.28 5.91 -3.01
CA VAL A 27 -11.22 7.31 -2.53
C VAL A 27 -9.81 7.78 -2.18
N LEU A 28 -9.00 6.97 -1.49
CA LEU A 28 -7.62 7.35 -1.15
C LEU A 28 -6.70 7.42 -2.37
N TYR A 29 -6.85 6.49 -3.31
CA TYR A 29 -6.07 6.46 -4.54
C TYR A 29 -6.46 7.60 -5.48
N GLN A 30 -7.75 7.98 -5.49
CA GLN A 30 -8.26 9.15 -6.20
C GLN A 30 -7.75 10.45 -5.57
N ALA A 31 -7.78 10.56 -4.23
CA ALA A 31 -7.30 11.74 -3.52
C ALA A 31 -5.78 11.93 -3.61
N LEU A 32 -5.02 10.83 -3.68
CA LEU A 32 -3.58 10.88 -3.96
C LEU A 32 -3.28 11.40 -5.37
N ASP A 33 -4.24 11.23 -6.30
CA ASP A 33 -4.19 11.69 -7.68
C ASP A 33 -2.81 11.51 -8.33
N TRP A 34 -2.32 10.27 -8.31
CA TRP A 34 -0.97 9.94 -8.77
C TRP A 34 -0.60 10.55 -10.13
N PRO A 35 -1.48 10.59 -11.15
CA PRO A 35 -1.16 11.21 -12.43
C PRO A 35 -0.75 12.68 -12.32
N SER A 36 -1.37 13.48 -11.45
CA SER A 36 -1.10 14.91 -11.31
C SER A 36 0.20 15.23 -10.55
N LEU A 37 0.77 14.25 -9.85
CA LEU A 37 2.06 14.41 -9.18
C LEU A 37 3.18 14.67 -10.19
N SER A 38 4.05 15.64 -9.86
CA SER A 38 5.29 15.90 -10.60
C SER A 38 6.23 14.70 -10.55
N ALA A 39 7.22 14.64 -11.44
CA ALA A 39 8.21 13.56 -11.45
C ALA A 39 8.99 13.45 -10.12
N SER A 40 9.33 14.58 -9.50
CA SER A 40 10.00 14.61 -8.20
C SER A 40 9.09 14.16 -7.06
N ALA A 41 7.80 14.49 -7.11
CA ALA A 41 6.81 14.02 -6.15
C ALA A 41 6.59 12.51 -6.28
N LYS A 42 6.46 11.98 -7.50
CA LYS A 42 6.38 10.53 -7.77
C LYS A 42 7.59 9.78 -7.21
N LYS A 43 8.80 10.26 -7.48
CA LYS A 43 10.04 9.65 -6.95
C LYS A 43 10.05 9.58 -5.41
N ARG A 44 9.61 10.64 -4.74
CA ARG A 44 9.49 10.68 -3.27
C ARG A 44 8.38 9.76 -2.77
N ALA A 45 7.25 9.73 -3.45
CA ALA A 45 6.13 8.88 -3.08
C ALA A 45 6.50 7.40 -3.23
N SER A 46 7.21 7.00 -4.28
CA SER A 46 7.69 5.62 -4.48
C SER A 46 8.61 5.12 -3.35
N SER A 47 9.34 6.01 -2.68
CA SER A 47 10.17 5.63 -1.52
C SER A 47 9.45 5.75 -0.17
N SER A 48 8.29 6.39 -0.13
CA SER A 48 7.59 6.73 1.12
C SER A 48 6.25 6.04 1.26
N VAL A 49 5.63 5.60 0.16
CA VAL A 49 4.32 4.95 0.15
C VAL A 49 4.49 3.45 0.08
N VAL A 50 3.80 2.73 0.94
CA VAL A 50 3.65 1.28 0.89
C VAL A 50 2.18 0.93 0.86
N ILE A 51 1.81 0.04 -0.05
CA ILE A 51 0.47 -0.49 -0.23
C ILE A 51 0.43 -1.89 0.37
N ILE A 52 -0.46 -2.13 1.32
CA ILE A 52 -0.76 -3.49 1.78
C ILE A 52 -1.62 -4.17 0.72
N SER A 53 -1.24 -5.36 0.29
CA SER A 53 -1.89 -6.17 -0.72
C SER A 53 -2.41 -7.47 -0.10
N ALA A 54 -3.59 -7.90 -0.54
CA ALA A 54 -4.15 -9.18 -0.12
C ALA A 54 -3.51 -10.40 -0.82
N LYS A 55 -2.62 -10.17 -1.79
CA LYS A 55 -1.92 -11.22 -2.55
C LYS A 55 -0.40 -11.07 -2.50
N TYR A 56 0.10 -9.84 -2.58
CA TYR A 56 1.53 -9.55 -2.75
C TYR A 56 2.22 -9.07 -1.46
N GLY A 57 1.54 -9.09 -0.30
CA GLY A 57 2.11 -8.57 0.94
C GLY A 57 2.20 -7.03 0.93
N ALA A 58 3.31 -6.46 1.39
CA ALA A 58 3.54 -5.01 1.34
C ALA A 58 4.38 -4.64 0.12
N ILE A 59 3.86 -3.76 -0.73
CA ILE A 59 4.44 -3.41 -2.03
C ILE A 59 4.52 -1.90 -2.26
N THR A 60 5.39 -1.45 -3.16
CA THR A 60 5.52 -0.03 -3.54
C THR A 60 4.53 0.34 -4.65
N PRO A 61 4.24 1.64 -4.86
CA PRO A 61 3.42 2.13 -5.99
C PRO A 61 3.84 1.59 -7.36
N ASP A 62 5.15 1.41 -7.56
CA ASP A 62 5.74 0.99 -8.84
C ASP A 62 5.80 -0.53 -9.03
N THR A 63 5.52 -1.30 -7.97
CA THR A 63 5.53 -2.77 -8.04
C THR A 63 4.53 -3.24 -9.09
N ARG A 64 5.00 -4.02 -10.07
CA ARG A 64 4.14 -4.55 -11.13
C ARG A 64 3.30 -5.70 -10.59
N ILE A 65 1.98 -5.58 -10.69
CA ILE A 65 1.01 -6.57 -10.23
C ILE A 65 -0.04 -6.83 -11.32
N GLU A 66 -0.61 -8.01 -11.28
CA GLU A 66 -1.84 -8.33 -12.01
C GLU A 66 -3.06 -8.14 -11.09
N THR A 67 -4.20 -7.80 -11.68
CA THR A 67 -5.50 -7.78 -11.02
C THR A 67 -5.82 -9.14 -10.40
N TYR A 68 -6.53 -9.12 -9.28
CA TYR A 68 -6.78 -10.31 -8.48
C TYR A 68 -8.05 -10.13 -7.62
N LYS A 69 -8.70 -11.21 -7.21
CA LYS A 69 -10.02 -11.21 -6.52
C LYS A 69 -9.93 -11.55 -5.04
N GLU A 70 -8.75 -11.95 -4.58
CA GLU A 70 -8.44 -12.37 -3.23
C GLU A 70 -8.74 -11.23 -2.24
N LYS A 71 -9.48 -11.58 -1.18
CA LYS A 71 -9.70 -10.72 -0.02
C LYS A 71 -8.57 -10.92 0.98
N ILE A 72 -8.26 -9.89 1.76
CA ILE A 72 -7.18 -9.99 2.73
C ILE A 72 -7.51 -11.04 3.79
N ASN A 73 -6.56 -11.91 4.08
CA ASN A 73 -6.60 -12.80 5.24
C ASN A 73 -5.43 -12.43 6.15
N ASN A 74 -5.75 -11.88 7.33
CA ASN A 74 -4.74 -11.32 8.24
C ASN A 74 -3.72 -12.36 8.71
N LYS A 75 -4.14 -13.62 8.93
CA LYS A 75 -3.22 -14.68 9.36
C LYS A 75 -2.21 -15.04 8.28
N VAL A 76 -2.64 -14.98 7.01
CA VAL A 76 -1.79 -15.33 5.85
C VAL A 76 -0.92 -14.14 5.44
N MET A 77 -1.48 -12.93 5.45
CA MET A 77 -0.78 -11.72 5.01
C MET A 77 0.04 -11.03 6.09
N GLY A 78 -0.19 -11.31 7.37
CA GLY A 78 0.57 -10.73 8.47
C GLY A 78 2.08 -10.94 8.34
N PRO A 79 2.58 -12.19 8.24
CA PRO A 79 4.02 -12.46 8.09
C PRO A 79 4.68 -11.80 6.87
N PRO A 80 4.15 -11.89 5.63
CA PRO A 80 4.79 -11.23 4.48
C PRO A 80 4.73 -9.70 4.54
N VAL A 81 3.70 -9.12 5.17
CA VAL A 81 3.63 -7.67 5.39
C VAL A 81 4.67 -7.23 6.44
N ALA A 82 4.73 -7.92 7.58
CA ALA A 82 5.68 -7.63 8.65
C ALA A 82 7.13 -7.71 8.17
N LYS A 83 7.47 -8.73 7.35
CA LYS A 83 8.80 -8.89 6.75
C LYS A 83 9.31 -7.65 6.02
N VAL A 84 8.41 -6.88 5.39
CA VAL A 84 8.77 -5.65 4.68
C VAL A 84 8.67 -4.43 5.59
N LEU A 85 7.63 -4.33 6.41
CA LEU A 85 7.39 -3.12 7.21
C LEU A 85 8.29 -3.01 8.44
N ASP A 86 8.64 -4.13 9.10
CA ASP A 86 9.44 -4.13 10.34
C ASP A 86 10.89 -3.66 10.10
N VAL A 87 11.40 -3.82 8.87
CA VAL A 87 12.75 -3.38 8.51
C VAL A 87 12.82 -1.90 8.13
N ILE A 88 11.68 -1.24 7.90
CA ILE A 88 11.63 0.17 7.49
C ILE A 88 11.80 1.05 8.73
N LYS A 89 12.96 1.70 8.83
CA LYS A 89 13.23 2.71 9.86
C LYS A 89 12.68 4.06 9.39
N THR A 90 11.69 4.57 10.14
CA THR A 90 11.06 5.87 9.92
C THR A 90 10.60 6.45 11.25
N ASP A 91 10.65 7.78 11.35
CA ASP A 91 10.25 8.55 12.54
C ASP A 91 8.76 8.93 12.51
N LEU A 92 8.10 8.76 11.37
CA LEU A 92 6.68 9.05 11.19
C LEU A 92 6.04 8.04 10.24
N ILE A 93 4.88 7.54 10.62
CA ILE A 93 3.98 6.70 9.84
C ILE A 93 2.64 7.43 9.71
N ILE A 94 2.19 7.63 8.48
CA ILE A 94 0.83 8.10 8.18
C ILE A 94 0.02 6.86 7.81
N ASP A 95 -0.85 6.39 8.71
CA ASP A 95 -1.63 5.17 8.50
C ASP A 95 -3.01 5.49 7.91
N CYS A 96 -3.09 5.49 6.58
CA CYS A 96 -4.34 5.70 5.86
C CYS A 96 -5.20 4.42 5.76
N ARG A 97 -4.86 3.34 6.46
CA ARG A 97 -5.64 2.10 6.43
C ARG A 97 -6.90 2.22 7.28
N SER A 98 -8.01 1.71 6.76
CA SER A 98 -9.21 1.50 7.59
C SER A 98 -8.94 0.50 8.71
N SER A 99 -9.75 0.55 9.77
CA SER A 99 -9.63 -0.32 10.95
C SER A 99 -9.51 -1.80 10.61
N THR A 100 -10.23 -2.26 9.57
CA THR A 100 -10.21 -3.65 9.07
C THR A 100 -8.81 -4.12 8.66
N TYR A 101 -7.96 -3.23 8.14
CA TYR A 101 -6.62 -3.59 7.66
C TYR A 101 -5.52 -3.34 8.69
N LYS A 102 -5.82 -2.65 9.80
CA LYS A 102 -4.84 -2.40 10.88
C LYS A 102 -4.37 -3.69 11.55
N THR A 103 -5.23 -4.69 11.65
CA THR A 103 -4.90 -5.99 12.26
C THR A 103 -3.99 -6.87 11.39
N VAL A 104 -3.72 -6.49 10.14
CA VAL A 104 -2.74 -7.19 9.29
C VAL A 104 -1.31 -6.93 9.79
N TRP A 105 -1.06 -5.71 10.27
CA TRP A 105 0.22 -5.31 10.83
C TRP A 105 0.03 -4.16 11.81
N SER A 106 0.48 -4.37 13.04
CA SER A 106 0.40 -3.41 14.14
C SER A 106 1.49 -2.36 13.99
N ALA A 107 1.11 -1.17 13.54
CA ALA A 107 2.02 -0.03 13.46
C ALA A 107 2.41 0.46 14.86
N PRO A 108 3.68 0.88 15.09
CA PRO A 108 4.10 1.47 16.36
C PRO A 108 3.33 2.76 16.67
N LEU A 109 2.57 2.77 17.77
CA LEU A 109 1.63 3.85 18.11
C LEU A 109 2.32 5.18 18.42
N ASP A 110 3.56 5.13 18.91
CA ASP A 110 4.39 6.28 19.29
C ASP A 110 4.76 7.20 18.12
N LYS A 111 4.66 6.69 16.89
CA LYS A 111 5.06 7.39 15.67
C LYS A 111 4.04 7.26 14.53
N THR A 112 2.83 6.81 14.83
CA THR A 112 1.77 6.63 13.83
C THR A 112 0.67 7.66 14.04
N VAL A 113 0.30 8.34 12.95
CA VAL A 113 -0.86 9.23 12.86
C VAL A 113 -1.91 8.68 11.90
#